data_AF-A0A8H6I302-F1
#
_entry.id   AF-A0A8H6I302-F1
#
_cell.length_a   1.000
_cell.length_b   1.000
_cell.length_c   1.000
_cell.angle_alpha   90.00
_cell.angle_beta   90.00
_cell.angle_gamma   90.00
#
_symmetry.space_group_name_H-M   'P 1'
#
loop_
_entity.id
_entity.type
_entity.pdbx_description
1 polymer ?
#
loop_
_entity_poly.entity_id
_entity_poly.type
_entity_poly.pdbx_seq_one_letter_code
_entity_poly.pdbx_strand_id
1 'polypeptide(L)' 'RLCILVWIASDFRQVPKALQLKAGLAFLHKKNSLLYAGTGFGKTMLIVMGHLLEDPGTCGVIIIISPLK' A
#
# COMPACT_ATOMS: atom_id res chain seq x y z
N ARG A 1 -9.43 2.72 8.33
CA ARG A 1 -9.90 2.43 6.96
C ARG A 1 -8.97 1.45 6.22
N LEU A 2 -7.66 1.73 6.12
CA LEU A 2 -6.71 0.88 5.38
C LEU A 2 -6.72 -0.61 5.79
N CYS A 3 -6.65 -0.92 7.08
CA CYS A 3 -6.63 -2.32 7.53
C CYS A 3 -7.88 -3.10 7.10
N ILE A 4 -9.05 -2.46 7.13
CA ILE A 4 -10.32 -3.08 6.73
C ILE A 4 -10.35 -3.31 5.22
N LEU A 5 -9.91 -2.33 4.43
CA LEU A 5 -9.82 -2.48 2.97
C LEU A 5 -8.91 -3.64 2.58
N VAL A 6 -7.75 -3.74 3.23
CA VAL A 6 -6.80 -4.83 3.01
C VAL A 6 -7.36 -6.18 3.45
N TRP A 7 -8.06 -6.22 4.58
CA TRP A 7 -8.72 -7.43 5.07
C TRP A 7 -9.75 -7.95 4.06
N ILE A 8 -10.62 -7.06 3.56
CA ILE A 8 -11.63 -7.42 2.55
C ILE A 8 -10.97 -7.80 1.21
N ALA A 9 -10.02 -7.00 0.72
CA ALA A 9 -9.35 -7.26 -0.55
C ALA A 9 -8.49 -8.54 -0.55
N SER A 10 -8.11 -9.03 0.62
CA SER A 10 -7.38 -10.28 0.80
C SER A 10 -8.27 -11.48 1.14
N ASP A 11 -9.58 -11.37 0.94
CA ASP A 11 -10.55 -12.43 1.29
C ASP A 11 -10.44 -12.83 2.78
N PHE A 12 -10.31 -11.83 3.65
CA PHE A 12 -10.21 -12.00 5.09
C PHE A 12 -8.99 -12.84 5.54
N ARG A 13 -7.83 -12.66 4.88
CA ARG A 13 -6.60 -13.42 5.19
C ARG A 13 -5.45 -12.59 5.71
N GLN A 14 -5.40 -11.30 5.40
CA GLN A 14 -4.23 -10.48 5.68
C GLN A 14 -4.57 -9.12 6.29
N VAL A 15 -3.74 -8.70 7.25
CA VAL A 15 -3.76 -7.36 7.83
C VAL A 15 -2.36 -6.74 7.63
N PRO A 16 -2.25 -5.43 7.33
CA PRO A 16 -0.95 -4.78 7.16
C PRO A 16 -0.05 -4.93 8.39
N LYS A 17 1.23 -5.24 8.18
CA LYS A 17 2.27 -5.14 9.20
C LYS A 17 2.46 -3.68 9.62
N ALA A 18 3.01 -3.46 10.80
CA ALA A 18 3.18 -2.11 11.37
C ALA A 18 3.89 -1.11 10.42
N LEU A 19 4.98 -1.50 9.75
CA LEU A 19 5.67 -0.59 8.81
C LEU A 19 4.89 -0.38 7.51
N GLN A 20 4.15 -1.39 7.02
CA GLN A 20 3.28 -1.24 5.85
C GLN A 20 2.15 -0.26 6.16
N LEU A 21 1.55 -0.36 7.34
CA LEU A 21 0.52 0.56 7.81
C LEU A 21 1.05 1.99 7.91
N LYS A 22 2.24 2.20 8.50
CA LYS A 22 2.87 3.52 8.59
C LYS A 22 3.12 4.13 7.21
N ALA A 23 3.67 3.37 6.27
CA ALA A 23 3.91 3.83 4.91
C ALA A 23 2.61 4.09 4.13
N GLY A 24 1.60 3.22 4.28
CA GLY A 24 0.29 3.42 3.65
C GLY A 24 -0.45 4.66 4.18
N LEU A 25 -0.33 4.97 5.47
CA LEU A 25 -0.86 6.21 6.04
C LEU A 25 -0.10 7.44 5.53
N ALA A 26 1.23 7.37 5.41
CA ALA A 26 2.00 8.46 4.82
C ALA A 26 1.55 8.73 3.37
N PHE A 27 1.36 7.67 2.58
CA PHE A 27 0.81 7.74 1.22
C PHE A 27 -0.58 8.40 1.20
N LEU A 28 -1.51 7.95 2.05
CA LEU A 28 -2.86 8.53 2.16
C LEU A 28 -2.84 10.03 2.46
N HIS A 29 -1.89 10.47 3.29
CA HIS A 29 -1.71 11.87 3.65
C HIS A 29 -0.84 12.64 2.64
N LYS A 30 -0.57 12.08 1.45
CA LYS A 30 0.25 12.68 0.39
C LYS A 30 1.64 13.08 0.88
N LYS A 31 2.21 12.30 1.80
CA LYS A 31 3.56 12.49 2.35
C LYS A 31 4.53 11.50 1.71
N ASN A 32 5.72 11.99 1.36
CA ASN A 32 6.82 11.13 0.94
C ASN A 32 7.26 10.24 2.11
N SER A 33 7.53 8.97 1.82
CA SER A 33 8.00 8.01 2.82
C SER A 33 9.05 7.07 2.22
N LEU A 34 10.07 6.75 3.01
CA LEU A 34 11.07 5.73 2.67
C LEU A 34 10.83 4.49 3.54
N LEU A 35 10.54 3.35 2.91
CA LEU A 35 10.39 2.07 3.59
C LEU A 35 11.65 1.22 3.39
N TYR A 36 12.44 1.04 4.44
CA TYR A 36 13.54 0.09 4.44
C TYR A 36 13.06 -1.27 4.95
N ALA A 37 12.99 -2.26 4.06
CA ALA A 37 12.53 -3.60 4.39
C ALA A 37 13.14 -4.68 3.49
N GLY A 38 13.46 -5.82 4.09
CA GLY A 38 14.03 -6.99 3.41
C GLY A 38 13.10 -7.65 2.38
N THR A 39 13.59 -8.72 1.76
CA THR A 39 12.79 -9.59 0.87
C THR A 39 11.69 -10.30 1.65
N GLY A 40 10.61 -10.70 0.98
CA GLY A 40 9.45 -11.35 1.62
C GLY A 40 8.65 -10.45 2.58
N PHE A 41 9.05 -9.20 2.79
CA PHE A 41 8.36 -8.30 3.72
C PHE A 41 6.91 -7.99 3.31
N GLY A 42 6.61 -8.06 2.00
CA GLY A 42 5.31 -7.70 1.42
C GLY A 42 5.29 -6.28 0.85
N LYS A 43 6.37 -5.84 0.19
CA LYS A 43 6.45 -4.51 -0.46
C LYS A 43 5.39 -4.34 -1.55
N THR A 44 5.08 -5.40 -2.29
CA THR A 44 3.99 -5.41 -3.29
C THR A 44 2.63 -5.09 -2.67
N MET A 45 2.39 -5.57 -1.46
CA MET A 45 1.15 -5.27 -0.74
C MET A 45 0.99 -3.77 -0.46
N LEU A 46 2.10 -3.07 -0.19
CA LEU A 46 2.09 -1.62 0.02
C LEU A 46 1.68 -0.86 -1.26
N ILE A 47 2.10 -1.36 -2.42
CA ILE A 47 1.75 -0.79 -3.72
C ILE A 47 0.24 -0.94 -3.97
N VAL A 48 -0.30 -2.15 -3.74
CA VAL A 48 -1.73 -2.43 -3.87
C VAL A 48 -2.55 -1.58 -2.89
N MET A 49 -2.06 -1.41 -1.65
CA MET A 49 -2.67 -0.51 -0.68
C MET A 49 -2.79 0.92 -1.18
N GLY A 50 -1.76 1.43 -1.89
CA GLY A 50 -1.82 2.76 -2.49
C GLY A 50 -3.00 2.90 -3.45
N HIS A 51 -3.22 1.89 -4.30
CA HIS A 51 -4.34 1.87 -5.24
C HIS A 51 -5.70 1.76 -4.54
N LEU A 52 -5.83 0.90 -3.53
CA LEU A 52 -7.07 0.75 -2.75
C LEU A 52 -7.45 2.01 -1.94
N LEU A 53 -6.48 2.90 -1.70
CA LEU A 53 -6.67 4.14 -0.95
C LEU A 53 -7.03 5.33 -1.83
N GLU A 54 -6.87 5.23 -3.15
CA GLU A 54 -7.28 6.31 -4.06
C GLU A 54 -8.80 6.51 -4.01
N ASP A 55 -9.23 7.76 -4.12
CA ASP A 55 -10.64 8.09 -4.17
C ASP A 55 -11.18 7.65 -5.53
N PRO A 56 -12.24 6.81 -5.59
CA PRO A 56 -12.83 6.37 -6.86
C PRO A 56 -13.35 7.54 -7.72
N GLY A 57 -13.59 8.72 -7.14
CA GLY A 57 -13.94 9.93 -7.89
C GLY A 57 -12.75 10.69 -8.50
N THR A 58 -11.51 10.29 -8.17
CA THR A 58 -10.29 10.88 -8.69
C THR A 58 -9.62 9.96 -9.70
N CYS A 59 -9.30 10.48 -10.88
CA CYS A 59 -8.54 9.76 -11.90
C CYS A 59 -7.03 9.80 -11.54
N GLY A 60 -6.65 9.13 -10.44
CA GLY A 60 -5.27 8.97 -10.02
C GLY A 60 -4.54 7.94 -10.89
N VAL A 61 -3.24 8.15 -11.10
CA VAL A 61 -2.35 7.17 -11.76
C VAL A 61 -1.20 6.86 -10.81
N ILE A 62 -1.05 5.60 -10.44
CA ILE A 62 0.07 5.12 -9.64
C ILE A 62 1.14 4.56 -10.57
N ILE A 63 2.31 5.18 -10.56
CA ILE A 63 3.48 4.73 -11.34
C ILE A 63 4.39 3.91 -10.44
N ILE A 64 4.66 2.67 -10.85
CA ILE A 64 5.53 1.74 -10.14
C ILE A 64 6.76 1.50 -11.01
N ILE A 65 7.94 1.79 -10.47
CA ILE A 65 9.21 1.59 -11.17
C ILE A 65 9.97 0.48 -10.45
N SER A 66 10.22 -0.61 -11.18
CA SER A 66 11.06 -1.72 -10.75
C SER A 66 12.19 -1.89 -11.78
N PRO A 67 13.44 -2.13 -11.35
CA PRO A 67 14.57 -2.30 -12.26
C PRO A 67 14.51 -3.59 -13.07
N LEU A 68 13.68 -4.55 -12.66
CA LEU A 68 13.54 -5.86 -13.30
C LEU A 68 12.07 -6.09 -13.69
N LYS A 69 11.90 -6.83 -14.78
CA LYS A 69 10.61 -7.26 -15.33
C LYS A 69 10.03 -8.42 -14.53
#